data_AF-A0A4Y6HTS2-F1
#
_entry.id   AF-A0A4Y6HTS2-F1
#
_cell.length_a   1.000
_cell.length_b   1.000
_cell.length_c   1.000
_cell.angle_alpha   90.00
_cell.angle_beta   90.00
_cell.angle_gamma   90.00
#
_symmetry.space_group_name_H-M   'P 1'
#
loop_
_entity.id
_entity.type
_entity.pdbx_description
1 polymer ?
#
loop_
_entity_poly.entity_id
_entity_poly.type
_entity_poly.pdbx_seq_one_letter_code
_entity_poly.pdbx_strand_id
1 'polypeptide(L)'
;RQTQIKEFDEFPTLEQLPLWGFDGSSTQQAEGHSSDCVLKPVAIYPDPARSNGALVMCEVMMPDGVTPHPSNSRATILDDEDAWFGFEQEYFFYQDGRPLGFPEQGYPAPQGPYYTGVGFKNVGSVAREIVEEHLDLCLEAGINHEGINAEVAKGQWEFQVFGKGSKRAADQIWIARYLLLRLCEQYGIDVEFHCKPLGDT
;
A
#
# COMPACT_ATOMS: atom_id res chain seq x y z
N ARG A 1 -6.17 5.01 -9.68
CA ARG A 1 -6.67 3.62 -9.84
C ARG A 1 -7.16 3.42 -11.26
N GLN A 2 -6.77 2.33 -11.94
CA GLN A 2 -7.35 1.91 -13.21
C GLN A 2 -8.06 0.56 -13.01
N THR A 3 -9.11 0.25 -13.76
CA THR A 3 -9.82 -1.05 -13.67
C THR A 3 -10.10 -1.56 -15.06
N GLN A 4 -9.62 -2.76 -15.37
CA GLN A 4 -9.97 -3.47 -16.60
C GLN A 4 -11.07 -4.49 -16.30
N ILE A 5 -11.92 -4.75 -17.29
CA ILE A 5 -12.80 -5.91 -17.29
C ILE A 5 -12.28 -6.86 -18.36
N LYS A 6 -12.08 -8.12 -17.97
CA LYS A 6 -11.64 -9.22 -18.82
C LYS A 6 -12.42 -10.47 -18.43
N GLU A 7 -12.67 -11.33 -19.40
CA GLU A 7 -13.33 -12.61 -19.19
C GLU A 7 -12.28 -13.72 -19.16
N PHE A 8 -12.38 -14.57 -18.16
CA PHE A 8 -11.58 -15.78 -17.99
C PHE A 8 -12.52 -16.88 -17.48
N ASP A 9 -12.25 -18.14 -17.86
CA ASP A 9 -13.06 -19.29 -17.40
C ASP A 9 -12.87 -19.56 -15.89
N GLU A 10 -11.70 -19.20 -15.36
CA GLU A 10 -11.30 -19.33 -13.95
C GLU A 10 -10.43 -18.15 -13.53
N PHE A 11 -9.98 -18.11 -12.27
CA PHE A 11 -9.09 -17.03 -11.80
C PHE A 11 -7.77 -17.06 -12.60
N PRO A 12 -7.37 -15.96 -13.26
CA PRO A 12 -6.28 -16.00 -14.23
C PRO A 12 -4.92 -16.19 -13.57
N THR A 13 -4.03 -16.90 -14.25
CA THR A 13 -2.60 -16.89 -13.94
C THR A 13 -1.95 -15.58 -14.40
N LEU A 14 -0.76 -15.29 -13.89
CA LEU A 14 -0.03 -14.07 -14.23
C LEU A 14 0.25 -13.97 -15.75
N GLU A 15 0.57 -15.09 -16.40
CA GLU A 15 0.93 -15.17 -17.82
C GLU A 15 -0.26 -14.90 -18.75
N GLN A 16 -1.49 -15.07 -18.26
CA GLN A 16 -2.71 -14.79 -19.01
C GLN A 16 -3.06 -13.30 -19.02
N LEU A 17 -2.45 -12.51 -18.12
CA LEU A 17 -2.73 -11.09 -18.02
C LEU A 17 -2.00 -10.31 -19.12
N PRO A 18 -2.72 -9.53 -19.95
CA PRO A 18 -2.07 -8.76 -21.00
C PRO A 18 -1.30 -7.56 -20.44
N LEU A 19 -0.33 -7.07 -21.21
CA LEU A 19 0.18 -5.73 -21.01
C LEU A 19 -0.96 -4.72 -21.11
N TRP A 20 -0.87 -3.64 -20.35
CA TRP A 20 -1.80 -2.53 -20.45
C TRP A 20 -1.04 -1.20 -20.52
N GLY A 21 -1.77 -0.11 -20.69
CA GLY A 21 -1.18 1.22 -20.88
C GLY A 21 -1.91 2.27 -20.06
N PHE A 22 -1.18 3.33 -19.74
CA PHE A 22 -1.71 4.50 -19.09
C PHE A 22 -0.98 5.76 -19.59
N ASP A 23 -1.62 6.90 -19.41
CA ASP A 23 -1.04 8.20 -19.72
C ASP A 23 -0.07 8.62 -18.60
N GLY A 24 1.23 8.50 -18.88
CA GLY A 24 2.32 8.85 -17.97
C GLY A 24 2.46 10.36 -17.73
N SER A 25 1.89 11.22 -18.59
CA SER A 25 1.92 12.67 -18.33
C SER A 25 1.03 13.06 -17.15
N SER A 26 -0.05 12.31 -16.94
CA SER A 26 -0.96 12.46 -15.79
C SER A 26 -0.41 11.89 -14.48
N THR A 27 0.78 11.27 -14.50
CA THR A 27 1.45 10.68 -13.33
C THR A 27 2.88 11.17 -13.14
N GLN A 28 3.30 12.21 -13.87
CA GLN A 28 4.67 12.77 -13.85
C GLN A 28 5.75 11.77 -14.31
N GLN A 29 5.37 10.80 -15.15
CA GLN A 29 6.28 9.79 -15.69
C GLN A 29 6.67 10.06 -17.15
N ALA A 30 5.98 10.96 -17.84
CA ALA A 30 6.33 11.31 -19.21
C ALA A 30 5.96 12.76 -19.56
N GLU A 31 6.60 13.31 -20.59
CA GLU A 31 6.23 14.60 -21.14
C GLU A 31 5.01 14.48 -22.07
N GLY A 32 4.17 15.51 -22.13
CA GLY A 32 2.85 15.44 -22.78
C GLY A 32 2.82 15.15 -24.29
N HIS A 33 3.96 15.19 -24.98
CA HIS A 33 4.03 14.91 -26.43
C HIS A 33 4.43 13.45 -26.75
N SER A 34 4.81 12.65 -25.74
CA SER A 34 5.10 11.22 -25.84
C SER A 34 4.82 10.56 -24.49
N SER A 35 3.54 10.48 -24.13
CA SER A 35 3.14 10.24 -22.74
C SER A 35 2.80 8.78 -22.38
N ASP A 36 2.70 7.88 -23.36
CA ASP A 36 2.32 6.50 -23.09
C ASP A 36 3.34 5.77 -22.21
N CYS A 37 2.85 5.07 -21.19
CA CYS A 37 3.61 4.13 -20.37
C CYS A 37 2.92 2.77 -20.37
N VAL A 38 3.70 1.69 -20.29
CA VAL A 38 3.18 0.32 -20.31
C VAL A 38 3.21 -0.28 -18.91
N LEU A 39 2.10 -0.91 -18.53
CA LEU A 39 1.97 -1.74 -17.34
C LEU A 39 2.26 -3.19 -17.71
N LYS A 40 3.30 -3.76 -17.11
CA LYS A 40 3.63 -5.18 -17.21
C LYS A 40 3.23 -5.89 -15.91
N PRO A 41 2.26 -6.82 -15.94
CA PRO A 41 1.92 -7.62 -14.77
C PRO A 41 3.13 -8.37 -14.21
N VAL A 42 3.32 -8.33 -12.89
CA VAL A 42 4.41 -9.03 -12.19
C VAL A 42 3.96 -9.83 -10.97
N ALA A 43 2.78 -9.55 -10.42
CA ALA A 43 2.12 -10.40 -9.43
C ALA A 43 0.60 -10.20 -9.51
N ILE A 44 -0.15 -11.23 -9.13
CA ILE A 44 -1.62 -11.22 -9.06
C ILE A 44 -2.06 -11.71 -7.68
N TYR A 45 -3.05 -11.02 -7.12
CA TYR A 45 -3.65 -11.32 -5.83
C TYR A 45 -5.19 -11.29 -5.98
N PRO A 46 -5.95 -12.13 -5.27
CA PRO A 46 -7.39 -11.91 -5.13
C PRO A 46 -7.67 -10.51 -4.56
N ASP A 47 -8.69 -9.82 -5.05
CA ASP A 47 -9.14 -8.55 -4.47
C ASP A 47 -10.26 -8.81 -3.45
N PRO A 48 -9.98 -8.84 -2.14
CA PRO A 48 -10.98 -9.18 -1.11
C PRO A 48 -12.14 -8.17 -1.05
N ALA A 49 -11.90 -6.93 -1.50
CA ALA A 49 -12.92 -5.89 -1.55
C ALA A 49 -13.80 -5.96 -2.82
N ARG A 50 -13.69 -7.02 -3.63
CA ARG A 50 -14.52 -7.27 -4.83
C ARG A 50 -14.81 -8.76 -5.01
N SER A 51 -16.07 -9.14 -5.19
CA SER A 51 -16.50 -10.55 -5.28
C SER A 51 -15.82 -11.39 -6.36
N ASN A 52 -15.32 -10.78 -7.43
CA ASN A 52 -14.61 -11.44 -8.53
C ASN A 52 -13.42 -10.60 -9.02
N GLY A 53 -12.81 -9.82 -8.12
CA GLY A 53 -11.71 -8.94 -8.45
C GLY A 53 -10.34 -9.59 -8.30
N ALA A 54 -9.37 -9.05 -9.04
CA ALA A 54 -7.96 -9.31 -8.84
C ALA A 54 -7.21 -7.98 -8.69
N LEU A 55 -6.24 -7.94 -7.80
CA LEU A 55 -5.21 -6.91 -7.73
C LEU A 55 -4.02 -7.37 -8.55
N VAL A 56 -3.60 -6.55 -9.52
CA VAL A 56 -2.46 -6.86 -10.38
C VAL A 56 -1.36 -5.84 -10.07
N MET A 57 -0.28 -6.32 -9.46
CA MET A 57 0.94 -5.54 -9.30
C MET A 57 1.62 -5.47 -10.66
N CYS A 58 2.00 -4.27 -11.08
CA CYS A 58 2.65 -4.05 -12.37
C CYS A 58 3.98 -3.34 -12.20
N GLU A 59 4.93 -3.71 -13.05
CA GLU A 59 6.06 -2.85 -13.38
C GLU A 59 5.68 -1.84 -14.44
N VAL A 60 6.33 -0.67 -14.40
CA VAL A 60 6.19 0.35 -15.44
C VAL A 60 7.32 0.18 -16.44
N MET A 61 6.95 0.09 -17.71
CA MET A 61 7.85 -0.06 -18.86
C MET A 61 7.70 1.15 -19.78
N MET A 62 8.75 1.40 -20.57
CA MET A 62 8.71 2.32 -21.70
C MET A 62 7.67 1.84 -22.76
N PRO A 63 7.27 2.68 -23.73
CA PRO A 63 6.32 2.31 -24.79
C PRO A 63 6.67 1.06 -25.59
N ASP A 64 7.94 0.64 -25.61
CA ASP A 64 8.38 -0.59 -26.26
C ASP A 64 7.93 -1.88 -25.54
N GLY A 65 7.40 -1.76 -24.31
CA GLY A 65 6.92 -2.87 -23.48
C GLY A 65 8.01 -3.78 -22.92
N VAL A 66 9.29 -3.47 -23.14
CA VAL A 66 10.44 -4.31 -22.78
C VAL A 66 11.45 -3.57 -21.90
N THR A 67 11.69 -2.29 -22.16
CA THR A 67 12.65 -1.48 -21.40
C THR A 67 12.01 -0.95 -20.13
N PRO A 68 12.57 -1.18 -18.93
CA PRO A 68 12.04 -0.61 -17.69
C PRO A 68 12.01 0.92 -17.73
N HIS A 69 10.92 1.52 -17.26
CA HIS A 69 10.82 2.96 -17.11
C HIS A 69 11.81 3.46 -16.03
N PRO A 70 12.39 4.68 -16.11
CA PRO A 70 13.31 5.20 -15.10
C PRO A 70 12.77 5.21 -13.65
N SER A 71 11.45 5.29 -13.48
CA SER A 71 10.79 5.22 -12.17
C SER A 71 10.58 3.78 -11.65
N ASN A 72 10.89 2.75 -12.44
CA ASN A 72 10.71 1.35 -12.09
C ASN A 72 11.86 0.86 -11.21
N SER A 73 11.76 1.13 -9.91
CA SER A 73 12.73 0.63 -8.93
C SER A 73 12.66 -0.89 -8.73
N ARG A 74 11.56 -1.56 -9.09
CA ARG A 74 11.48 -3.03 -8.98
C ARG A 74 12.45 -3.72 -9.92
N ALA A 75 12.66 -3.16 -11.11
CA ALA A 75 13.62 -3.67 -12.09
C ALA A 75 15.08 -3.63 -11.60
N THR A 76 15.41 -2.85 -10.56
CA THR A 76 16.76 -2.78 -9.98
C THR A 76 16.96 -3.77 -8.83
N ILE A 77 15.90 -4.44 -8.37
CA ILE A 77 15.96 -5.44 -7.30
C ILE A 77 16.51 -6.74 -7.89
N LEU A 78 17.60 -7.25 -7.30
CA LEU A 78 18.11 -8.60 -7.59
C LEU A 78 17.02 -9.62 -7.28
N ASP A 79 16.67 -10.49 -8.22
CA ASP A 79 15.70 -11.56 -8.01
C ASP A 79 16.36 -12.72 -7.27
N ASP A 80 16.29 -12.69 -5.94
CA ASP A 80 16.85 -13.69 -5.06
C ASP A 80 15.70 -14.36 -4.30
N GLU A 81 15.32 -15.55 -4.76
CA GLU A 81 14.22 -16.33 -4.20
C GLU A 81 14.50 -16.84 -2.79
N ASP A 82 15.77 -16.89 -2.35
CA ASP A 82 16.17 -17.43 -1.06
C ASP A 82 16.41 -16.35 0.01
N ALA A 83 16.49 -15.09 -0.40
CA ALA A 83 16.56 -13.96 0.53
C ALA A 83 15.26 -13.80 1.34
N TRP A 84 15.40 -13.41 2.60
CA TRP A 84 14.28 -13.15 3.52
C TRP A 84 14.29 -11.70 4.00
N PHE A 85 13.12 -11.08 4.01
CA PHE A 85 12.92 -9.70 4.41
C PHE A 85 11.75 -9.59 5.38
N GLY A 86 11.95 -8.89 6.49
CA GLY A 86 10.88 -8.41 7.35
C GLY A 86 10.77 -6.90 7.21
N PHE A 87 9.57 -6.42 6.90
CA PHE A 87 9.26 -4.99 6.83
C PHE A 87 8.29 -4.63 7.93
N GLU A 88 8.69 -3.67 8.75
CA GLU A 88 7.87 -3.02 9.78
C GLU A 88 7.43 -1.67 9.21
N GLN A 89 6.20 -1.58 8.73
CA GLN A 89 5.67 -0.39 8.06
C GLN A 89 4.92 0.49 9.04
N GLU A 90 5.58 1.53 9.52
CA GLU A 90 4.93 2.60 10.27
C GLU A 90 4.18 3.58 9.35
N TYR A 91 3.07 4.14 9.84
CA TYR A 91 2.30 5.17 9.16
C TYR A 91 1.46 5.97 10.16
N PHE A 92 0.99 7.14 9.74
CA PHE A 92 0.00 7.91 10.48
C PHE A 92 -1.32 7.98 9.72
N PHE A 93 -2.43 7.84 10.44
CA PHE A 93 -3.73 8.28 9.93
C PHE A 93 -3.82 9.80 10.01
N TYR A 94 -4.31 10.43 8.95
CA TYR A 94 -4.54 11.86 8.86
C TYR A 94 -6.00 12.16 8.53
N GLN A 95 -6.55 13.20 9.14
CA GLN A 95 -7.87 13.72 8.83
C GLN A 95 -7.81 15.25 8.93
N ASP A 96 -8.35 15.93 7.92
CA ASP A 96 -8.37 17.40 7.84
C ASP A 96 -6.97 18.04 8.00
N GLY A 97 -5.95 17.41 7.40
CA GLY A 97 -4.56 17.88 7.42
C GLY A 97 -3.83 17.69 8.76
N ARG A 98 -4.39 16.91 9.69
CA ARG A 98 -3.78 16.62 11.00
C ARG A 98 -3.80 15.13 11.32
N PRO A 99 -2.87 14.63 12.15
CA PRO A 99 -2.92 13.25 12.60
C PRO A 99 -4.24 12.93 13.34
N LEU A 100 -4.81 11.77 13.06
CA LEU A 100 -6.09 11.34 13.61
C LEU A 100 -6.03 11.29 15.14
N GLY A 101 -6.98 11.99 15.78
CA GLY A 101 -7.07 12.08 17.24
C GLY A 101 -6.17 13.14 17.88
N PHE A 102 -5.46 13.95 17.10
CA PHE A 102 -4.87 15.20 17.58
C PHE A 102 -5.97 16.25 17.82
N PRO A 103 -5.76 17.18 18.77
CA PRO A 103 -6.63 18.35 18.88
C PRO A 103 -6.50 19.24 17.63
N GLU A 104 -7.53 20.03 17.37
CA GLU A 104 -7.56 21.03 16.29
C GLU A 104 -6.34 21.98 16.37
N GLN A 105 -5.93 22.32 17.59
CA GLN A 105 -4.74 23.13 17.87
C GLN A 105 -3.82 22.42 18.85
N GLY A 106 -2.52 22.40 18.55
CA GLY A 106 -1.48 21.84 19.42
C GLY A 106 -1.31 20.33 19.29
N TYR A 107 -0.87 19.70 20.37
CA TYR A 107 -0.50 18.29 20.42
C TYR A 107 -1.38 17.56 21.46
N PRO A 108 -1.58 16.23 21.31
CA PRO A 108 -2.20 15.43 22.36
C PRO A 108 -1.30 15.39 23.60
N ALA A 109 -1.74 14.69 24.65
CA ALA A 109 -0.89 14.45 25.82
C ALA A 109 0.44 13.80 25.38
N PRO A 110 1.53 13.97 26.15
CA PRO A 110 2.83 13.38 25.83
C PRO A 110 2.76 11.87 25.58
N GLN A 111 3.75 11.36 24.84
CA GLN A 111 3.92 9.94 24.56
C GLN A 111 3.96 9.11 25.86
N GLY A 112 3.53 7.86 25.75
CA GLY A 112 3.44 6.93 26.89
C GLY A 112 2.19 6.04 26.85
N PRO A 113 0.98 6.60 26.78
CA PRO A 113 -0.25 5.80 26.82
C PRO A 113 -0.70 5.22 25.47
N TYR A 114 -0.02 5.57 24.37
CA TYR A 114 -0.46 5.25 23.00
C TYR A 114 0.11 3.93 22.46
N TYR A 115 1.40 3.66 22.70
CA TYR A 115 2.05 2.44 22.24
C TYR A 115 1.35 1.21 22.79
N THR A 116 0.91 0.30 21.92
CA THR A 116 0.08 -0.89 22.27
C THR A 116 -1.18 -0.53 23.09
N GLY A 117 -1.64 0.72 22.99
CA GLY A 117 -2.68 1.28 23.83
C GLY A 117 -4.06 0.67 23.54
N VAL A 118 -4.87 0.56 24.58
CA VAL A 118 -6.29 0.14 24.50
C VAL A 118 -7.18 1.23 25.08
N GLY A 119 -8.40 1.33 24.57
CA GLY A 119 -9.43 2.25 25.03
C GLY A 119 -9.50 3.57 24.26
N PHE A 120 -10.71 4.14 24.18
CA PHE A 120 -11.04 5.31 23.37
C PHE A 120 -10.08 6.50 23.59
N LYS A 121 -9.68 6.76 24.84
CA LYS A 121 -8.76 7.86 25.19
C LYS A 121 -7.43 7.76 24.42
N ASN A 122 -6.91 6.55 24.27
CA ASN A 122 -5.59 6.29 23.70
C ASN A 122 -5.67 6.09 22.18
N VAL A 123 -6.68 5.35 21.72
CA VAL A 123 -6.79 4.84 20.35
C VAL A 123 -7.73 5.68 19.46
N GLY A 124 -8.74 6.34 20.03
CA GLY A 124 -9.81 7.00 19.29
C GLY A 124 -10.97 6.06 18.94
N SER A 125 -11.92 6.55 18.15
CA SER A 125 -13.15 5.82 17.76
C SER A 125 -12.95 4.83 16.62
N VAL A 126 -12.13 5.18 15.62
CA VAL A 126 -12.14 4.50 14.30
C VAL A 126 -10.79 3.91 13.90
N ALA A 127 -9.67 4.40 14.47
CA ALA A 127 -8.33 4.00 14.01
C ALA A 127 -8.11 2.48 14.05
N ARG A 128 -8.53 1.83 15.15
CA ARG A 128 -8.40 0.38 15.29
C ARG A 128 -9.31 -0.39 14.34
N GLU A 129 -10.51 0.11 14.08
CA GLU A 129 -11.42 -0.53 13.10
C GLU A 129 -10.77 -0.62 11.72
N ILE A 130 -10.14 0.47 11.27
CA ILE A 130 -9.40 0.51 10.00
C ILE A 130 -8.20 -0.45 10.02
N VAL A 131 -7.43 -0.49 11.12
CA VAL A 131 -6.25 -1.37 11.20
C VAL A 131 -6.63 -2.85 11.16
N GLU A 132 -7.69 -3.25 11.88
CA GLU A 132 -8.15 -4.65 11.90
C GLU A 132 -8.76 -5.04 10.54
N GLU A 133 -9.54 -4.16 9.91
CA GLU A 133 -10.08 -4.40 8.56
C GLU A 133 -8.95 -4.48 7.52
N HIS A 134 -7.91 -3.66 7.63
CA HIS A 134 -6.74 -3.73 6.75
C HIS A 134 -5.97 -5.05 6.90
N LEU A 135 -5.81 -5.54 8.14
CA LEU A 135 -5.22 -6.85 8.43
C LEU A 135 -6.02 -7.95 7.74
N ASP A 136 -7.35 -7.97 7.90
CA ASP A 136 -8.23 -8.98 7.27
C ASP A 136 -8.12 -8.93 5.74
N LEU A 137 -8.16 -7.74 5.13
CA LEU A 137 -7.96 -7.58 3.68
C LEU A 137 -6.59 -8.10 3.22
N CYS A 138 -5.52 -7.86 3.98
CA CYS A 138 -4.20 -8.37 3.63
C CYS A 138 -4.14 -9.90 3.68
N LEU A 139 -4.70 -10.51 4.72
CA LEU A 139 -4.75 -11.97 4.88
C LEU A 139 -5.58 -12.63 3.77
N GLU A 140 -6.76 -12.08 3.45
CA GLU A 140 -7.61 -12.59 2.37
C GLU A 140 -6.97 -12.43 0.98
N ALA A 141 -6.17 -11.38 0.77
CA ALA A 141 -5.37 -11.20 -0.45
C ALA A 141 -4.15 -12.14 -0.52
N GLY A 142 -3.84 -12.89 0.54
CA GLY A 142 -2.70 -13.80 0.60
C GLY A 142 -1.34 -13.11 0.85
N ILE A 143 -1.35 -11.90 1.43
CA ILE A 143 -0.15 -11.21 1.89
C ILE A 143 0.36 -11.90 3.17
N ASN A 144 1.68 -12.15 3.27
CA ASN A 144 2.25 -12.76 4.47
C ASN A 144 2.44 -11.72 5.58
N HIS A 145 1.31 -11.35 6.17
CA HIS A 145 1.17 -10.34 7.21
C HIS A 145 1.41 -10.97 8.58
N GLU A 146 2.36 -10.44 9.35
CA GLU A 146 2.82 -11.05 10.61
C GLU A 146 2.25 -10.40 11.87
N GLY A 147 1.81 -9.14 11.78
CA GLY A 147 1.24 -8.46 12.93
C GLY A 147 0.93 -6.98 12.71
N ILE A 148 0.33 -6.39 13.74
CA ILE A 148 0.00 -4.96 13.84
C ILE A 148 0.29 -4.46 15.26
N ASN A 149 0.59 -3.17 15.39
CA ASN A 149 0.58 -2.49 16.69
C ASN A 149 0.20 -1.02 16.56
N ALA A 150 -0.40 -0.49 17.64
CA ALA A 150 -0.49 0.95 17.83
C ALA A 150 0.90 1.46 18.22
N GLU A 151 1.36 2.52 17.57
CA GLU A 151 2.70 3.07 17.75
C GLU A 151 2.76 4.13 18.86
N VAL A 152 3.96 4.65 19.11
CA VAL A 152 4.24 5.55 20.25
C VAL A 152 3.48 6.88 20.16
N ALA A 153 3.17 7.38 18.97
CA ALA A 153 2.39 8.61 18.79
C ALA A 153 0.90 8.31 18.55
N LYS A 154 0.03 9.19 19.05
CA LYS A 154 -1.42 9.07 18.82
C LYS A 154 -1.73 9.16 17.32
N GLY A 155 -2.49 8.20 16.82
CA GLY A 155 -2.83 8.11 15.38
C GLY A 155 -1.75 7.44 14.53
N GLN A 156 -0.63 7.04 15.11
CA GLN A 156 0.42 6.25 14.46
C GLN A 156 0.18 4.76 14.66
N TRP A 157 0.44 3.98 13.63
CA TRP A 157 0.28 2.54 13.61
C TRP A 157 1.38 1.89 12.80
N GLU A 158 1.52 0.59 13.00
CA GLU A 158 2.44 -0.26 12.27
C GLU A 158 1.75 -1.53 11.81
N PHE A 159 2.16 -2.03 10.65
CA PHE A 159 1.91 -3.39 10.22
C PHE A 159 3.19 -4.07 9.73
N GLN A 160 3.29 -5.40 9.91
CA GLN A 160 4.49 -6.16 9.55
C GLN A 160 4.21 -7.14 8.41
N VAL A 161 5.12 -7.19 7.43
CA VAL A 161 5.09 -8.15 6.33
C VAL A 161 6.43 -8.88 6.27
N PHE A 162 6.39 -10.21 6.25
CA PHE A 162 7.59 -11.05 6.11
C PHE A 162 7.56 -11.79 4.78
N GLY A 163 8.62 -11.66 3.98
CA GLY A 163 8.66 -12.24 2.64
C GLY A 163 9.93 -13.01 2.36
N LYS A 164 9.80 -14.24 1.86
CA LYS A 164 10.88 -14.95 1.16
C LYS A 164 10.86 -14.58 -0.32
N GLY A 165 12.00 -14.28 -0.91
CA GLY A 165 12.10 -13.77 -2.28
C GLY A 165 12.09 -12.24 -2.30
N SER A 166 13.17 -11.62 -2.76
CA SER A 166 13.35 -10.16 -2.72
C SER A 166 12.25 -9.36 -3.42
N LYS A 167 11.90 -9.73 -4.67
CA LYS A 167 10.82 -9.06 -5.41
C LYS A 167 9.46 -9.33 -4.81
N ARG A 168 9.20 -10.58 -4.40
CA ARG A 168 7.92 -10.96 -3.77
C ARG A 168 7.69 -10.19 -2.47
N ALA A 169 8.71 -10.05 -1.63
CA ALA A 169 8.62 -9.28 -0.40
C ALA A 169 8.32 -7.80 -0.69
N ALA A 170 8.96 -7.23 -1.71
CA ALA A 170 8.68 -5.85 -2.16
C ALA A 170 7.26 -5.70 -2.75
N ASP A 171 6.79 -6.66 -3.54
CA ASP A 171 5.45 -6.61 -4.14
C ASP A 171 4.36 -6.66 -3.07
N GLN A 172 4.52 -7.51 -2.05
CA GLN A 172 3.57 -7.63 -0.96
C GLN A 172 3.44 -6.35 -0.12
N ILE A 173 4.55 -5.67 0.20
CA ILE A 173 4.46 -4.41 0.95
C ILE A 173 3.75 -3.31 0.15
N TRP A 174 3.95 -3.27 -1.18
CA TRP A 174 3.24 -2.32 -2.05
C TRP A 174 1.74 -2.61 -2.13
N ILE A 175 1.33 -3.87 -2.23
CA ILE A 175 -0.09 -4.23 -2.23
C ILE A 175 -0.73 -3.98 -0.86
N ALA A 176 -0.03 -4.26 0.24
CA ALA A 176 -0.51 -3.94 1.59
C ALA A 176 -0.76 -2.44 1.75
N ARG A 177 0.18 -1.58 1.31
CA ARG A 177 0.01 -0.12 1.30
C ARG A 177 -1.16 0.31 0.41
N TYR A 178 -1.33 -0.29 -0.76
CA TYR A 178 -2.45 0.01 -1.66
C TYR A 178 -3.80 -0.32 -1.01
N LEU A 179 -3.91 -1.48 -0.36
CA LEU A 179 -5.12 -1.89 0.36
C LEU A 179 -5.44 -0.91 1.49
N LEU A 180 -4.43 -0.49 2.28
CA LEU A 180 -4.61 0.49 3.34
C LEU A 180 -5.15 1.82 2.79
N LEU A 181 -4.51 2.38 1.77
CA LEU A 181 -4.95 3.63 1.14
C LEU A 181 -6.39 3.52 0.60
N ARG A 182 -6.68 2.45 -0.14
CA ARG A 182 -8.01 2.20 -0.69
C ARG A 182 -9.05 2.03 0.40
N LEU A 183 -8.71 1.35 1.49
CA LEU A 183 -9.61 1.17 2.63
C LEU A 183 -9.95 2.52 3.25
N CYS A 184 -8.95 3.36 3.50
CA CYS A 184 -9.15 4.65 4.15
C CYS A 184 -10.03 5.62 3.33
N GLU A 185 -10.15 5.43 2.00
CA GLU A 185 -11.08 6.19 1.15
C GLU A 185 -12.52 6.18 1.71
N GLN A 186 -13.02 5.04 2.21
CA GLN A 186 -14.40 4.94 2.72
C GLN A 186 -14.59 5.62 4.08
N TYR A 187 -13.50 5.82 4.82
CA TYR A 187 -13.49 6.47 6.13
C TYR A 187 -13.21 7.98 6.05
N GLY A 188 -12.86 8.51 4.86
CA GLY A 188 -12.44 9.90 4.72
C GLY A 188 -11.20 10.21 5.55
N ILE A 189 -10.26 9.26 5.59
CA ILE A 189 -8.97 9.34 6.30
C ILE A 189 -7.85 9.18 5.27
N ASP A 190 -6.80 9.96 5.41
CA ASP A 190 -5.57 9.84 4.63
C ASP A 190 -4.52 9.04 5.41
N VAL A 191 -3.48 8.60 4.70
CA VAL A 191 -2.33 7.88 5.28
C VAL A 191 -1.06 8.63 4.93
N GLU A 192 -0.27 8.94 5.95
CA GLU A 192 1.05 9.57 5.80
C GLU A 192 2.16 8.55 6.11
N PHE A 193 3.07 8.36 5.15
CA PHE A 193 4.20 7.44 5.24
C PHE A 193 5.54 8.15 5.48
N HIS A 194 5.57 9.48 5.54
CA HIS A 194 6.79 10.25 5.81
C HIS A 194 7.39 9.88 7.16
N CYS A 195 8.70 9.64 7.21
CA CYS A 195 9.40 9.15 8.42
C CYS A 195 9.41 10.15 9.59
N LYS A 196 9.03 11.40 9.34
CA LYS A 196 8.88 12.44 10.36
C LYS A 196 7.72 13.37 9.98
N PRO A 197 6.46 12.96 10.21
CA PRO A 197 5.30 13.72 9.74
C PRO A 197 4.87 14.82 10.72
N LEU A 198 5.48 14.85 11.92
CA LEU A 198 5.26 15.86 12.95
C LEU A 198 6.46 16.82 13.02
N GLY A 199 6.26 18.09 12.67
CA GLY A 199 7.27 19.16 12.73
C GLY A 199 7.42 19.91 11.41
N ASP A 200 8.32 20.90 11.37
CA ASP A 200 8.64 21.63 10.12
C ASP A 200 9.28 20.65 9.12
N THR A 201 8.54 20.32 8.06
CA THR A 201 9.01 19.64 6.85
C THR A 201 9.16 20.65 5.72
#